data_AF-A0A9E3E2S5-F1
#
_entry.id   AF-A0A9E3E2S5-F1
#
_cell.length_a   1.000
_cell.length_b   1.000
_cell.length_c   1.000
_cell.angle_alpha   90.00
_cell.angle_beta   90.00
_cell.angle_gamma   90.00
#
_symmetry.space_group_name_H-M   'P 1'
#
loop_
_entity.id
_entity.type
_entity.pdbx_description
1 polymer ?
#
loop_
_entity_poly.entity_id
_entity_poly.type
_entity_poly.pdbx_seq_one_letter_code
_entity_poly.pdbx_strand_id
1 'polypeptide(L)' 'MQQMYLNMLRFALDIAGDELALATRMQVPLEMFRDWMSEAQPIPEAAFLVALAVVAGRARLLN' A
#
# COMPACT_ATOMS: atom_id res chain seq x y z
N MET A 1 2.49 -9.68 -12.77
CA MET A 1 1.60 -9.54 -11.60
C MET A 1 2.19 -8.64 -10.53
N GLN A 2 3.47 -8.80 -10.17
CA GLN A 2 4.17 -7.94 -9.19
C GLN A 2 4.03 -6.43 -9.43
N GLN A 3 4.18 -5.95 -10.66
CA GLN A 3 3.97 -4.53 -10.99
C GLN A 3 2.58 -3.99 -10.63
N MET A 4 1.53 -4.82 -10.69
CA MET A 4 0.19 -4.43 -10.27
C MET A 4 0.13 -4.19 -8.75
N TYR A 5 0.84 -5.00 -7.98
CA TYR A 5 0.90 -4.88 -6.52
C TYR A 5 1.64 -3.61 -6.13
N LEU A 6 2.78 -3.35 -6.77
CA LEU A 6 3.56 -2.14 -6.55
C LEU A 6 2.76 -0.87 -6.88
N ASN A 7 2.05 -0.87 -8.00
CA ASN A 7 1.19 0.25 -8.39
C ASN A 7 0.07 0.48 -7.36
N MET A 8 -0.55 -0.58 -6.83
CA MET A 8 -1.59 -0.45 -5.81
C MET A 8 -1.04 0.14 -4.51
N LEU A 9 0.16 -0.30 -4.07
CA LEU A 9 0.83 0.30 -2.90
C LEU A 9 1.14 1.78 -3.13
N ARG A 10 1.61 2.16 -4.32
CA ARG A 10 1.86 3.57 -4.69
C ARG A 10 0.59 4.40 -4.63
N PHE A 11 -0.52 3.92 -5.17
CA PHE A 11 -1.81 4.63 -5.06
C PHE A 11 -2.29 4.74 -3.62
N ALA A 12 -2.17 3.68 -2.82
CA ALA A 12 -2.52 3.73 -1.41
C ALA A 12 -1.63 4.71 -0.64
N LEU A 13 -0.35 4.83 -1.02
CA LEU A 13 0.61 5.78 -0.43
C LEU A 13 0.22 7.22 -0.74
N ASP A 14 -0.11 7.53 -2.00
CA ASP A 14 -0.59 8.85 -2.40
C ASP A 14 -1.87 9.27 -1.65
N ILE A 15 -2.67 8.30 -1.23
CA ILE A 15 -3.89 8.54 -0.43
C ILE A 15 -3.57 8.69 1.06
N ALA A 16 -2.68 7.86 1.59
CA ALA A 16 -2.25 7.93 2.98
C ALA A 16 -1.43 9.19 3.28
N GLY A 17 -0.74 9.73 2.26
CA GLY A 17 0.07 10.95 2.30
C GLY A 17 1.48 10.76 2.87
N ASP A 18 1.76 9.62 3.50
CA ASP A 18 3.05 9.31 4.11
C ASP A 18 3.26 7.79 4.27
N GLU A 19 4.52 7.34 4.18
CA GLU A 19 4.90 5.92 4.25
C GLU A 19 4.56 5.30 5.62
N LEU A 20 4.84 5.99 6.72
CA LEU A 20 4.58 5.52 8.08
C LEU A 20 3.07 5.39 8.32
N ALA A 21 2.28 6.32 7.78
CA ALA A 21 0.82 6.27 7.88
C ALA A 21 0.22 5.07 7.14
N LEU A 22 0.78 4.69 5.98
CA LEU A 22 0.35 3.50 5.26
C LEU A 22 0.85 2.21 5.92
N ALA A 23 2.14 2.16 6.31
CA ALA A 23 2.72 1.01 7.00
C ALA A 23 1.99 0.68 8.31
N THR A 24 1.59 1.71 9.06
CA THR A 24 0.77 1.57 10.28
C THR A 24 -0.60 0.97 9.98
N ARG A 25 -1.28 1.41 8.91
CA ARG A 25 -2.56 0.83 8.48
C ARG A 25 -2.44 -0.62 8.03
N MET A 26 -1.32 -0.96 7.39
CA MET A 26 -0.96 -2.32 6.99
C MET A 26 -0.48 -3.19 8.15
N GLN A 27 -0.26 -2.61 9.33
CA GLN A 27 0.29 -3.29 10.51
C GLN A 27 1.64 -3.96 10.23
N VAL A 28 2.48 -3.33 9.41
CA VAL A 28 3.82 -3.82 9.09
C VAL A 28 4.90 -2.83 9.52
N PRO A 29 6.12 -3.30 9.81
CA PRO A 29 7.26 -2.42 10.02
C PRO A 29 7.50 -1.52 8.80
N LEU A 30 7.88 -0.26 9.04
CA LEU A 30 8.19 0.69 7.98
C LEU A 30 9.30 0.19 7.04
N GLU A 31 10.32 -0.49 7.59
CA GLU A 31 11.40 -1.08 6.81
C GLU A 31 10.89 -2.16 5.84
N MET A 32 9.98 -3.02 6.30
CA MET A 32 9.36 -4.05 5.45
C MET A 32 8.56 -3.41 4.31
N PHE A 33 7.84 -2.32 4.59
CA PHE A 33 7.16 -1.55 3.55
C PHE A 33 8.15 -0.95 2.53
N ARG A 34 9.30 -0.43 2.98
CA ARG A 34 10.34 0.10 2.09
C ARG A 34 11.01 -0.98 1.25
N ASP A 35 11.20 -2.18 1.78
CA ASP A 35 11.68 -3.34 1.03
C ASP A 35 10.72 -3.70 -0.11
N TRP A 36 9.42 -3.59 0.12
CA TRP A 36 8.42 -3.78 -0.93
C TRP A 36 8.46 -2.68 -1.99
N MET A 37 8.57 -1.42 -1.56
CA MET A 37 8.60 -0.27 -2.46
C MET A 37 9.87 -0.19 -3.31
N SER A 38 10.98 -0.74 -2.82
CA SER A 38 12.26 -0.89 -3.52
C SER A 38 12.37 -2.20 -4.32
N GLU A 39 11.32 -3.02 -4.31
CA GLU A 39 11.28 -4.34 -4.98
C GLU A 39 12.31 -5.35 -4.42
N ALA A 40 12.90 -5.08 -3.26
CA ALA A 40 13.83 -5.97 -2.57
C ALA A 40 13.14 -7.24 -2.04
N GLN A 41 11.85 -7.14 -1.72
CA GLN A 41 11.02 -8.26 -1.30
C GLN A 41 9.69 -8.33 -2.04
N PRO A 42 9.13 -9.53 -2.24
CA PRO A 42 7.84 -9.65 -2.88
C PRO A 42 6.71 -9.10 -2.00
N ILE A 43 5.74 -8.45 -2.64
CA ILE A 43 4.60 -7.87 -1.94
C ILE A 43 3.60 -9.01 -1.66
N PRO A 44 3.24 -9.27 -0.39
CA PRO A 44 2.26 -10.30 -0.07
C PRO A 44 0.85 -9.85 -0.49
N GLU A 45 0.00 -10.81 -0.86
CA GLU A 45 -1.39 -10.54 -1.27
C GLU A 45 -2.20 -9.81 -0.19
N ALA A 46 -1.94 -10.11 1.09
CA ALA A 46 -2.56 -9.39 2.20
C ALA A 46 -2.27 -7.87 2.16
N ALA A 47 -1.03 -7.47 1.84
CA ALA A 47 -0.68 -6.05 1.71
C ALA A 47 -1.37 -5.40 0.51
N PHE A 48 -1.50 -6.14 -0.60
CA PHE A 48 -2.26 -5.68 -1.77
C PHE A 48 -3.73 -5.42 -1.43
N LEU A 49 -4.39 -6.33 -0.71
CA LEU A 49 -5.80 -6.19 -0.33
C LEU A 49 -6.02 -4.99 0.62
N VAL A 50 -5.09 -4.74 1.54
CA VAL A 50 -5.15 -3.54 2.40
C VAL A 50 -4.97 -2.27 1.58
N ALA A 51 -4.00 -2.23 0.66
CA ALA A 51 -3.79 -1.10 -0.24
C ALA A 51 -5.05 -0.81 -1.08
N LEU A 52 -5.68 -1.86 -1.63
CA LEU A 52 -6.93 -1.75 -2.37
C LEU A 52 -8.07 -1.17 -1.52
N ALA A 53 -8.19 -1.59 -0.26
CA ALA A 53 -9.20 -1.06 0.66
C ALA A 53 -8.99 0.44 0.95
N VAL A 54 -7.75 0.90 1.10
CA VAL A 54 -7.41 2.32 1.25
C VAL A 54 -7.86 3.12 0.03
N VAL A 55 -7.57 2.60 -1.17
CA VAL A 55 -7.95 3.25 -2.43
C VAL A 55 -9.47 3.30 -2.61
N ALA A 56 -10.15 2.17 -2.38
CA ALA A 56 -11.61 2.08 -2.47
C ALA A 56 -12.33 2.97 -1.44
N GLY A 57 -11.78 3.08 -0.23
CA GLY A 57 -12.30 3.97 0.82
C GLY A 57 -12.31 5.44 0.40
N ARG A 58 -11.29 5.92 -0.32
CA ARG A 58 -11.27 7.28 -0.88
C ARG A 58 -12.30 7.46 -1.99
N ALA A 59 -12.49 6.48 -2.87
CA ALA A 59 -13.47 6.55 -3.95
C ALA A 59 -14.91 6.72 -3.43
N ARG A 60 -15.21 6.16 -2.24
CA ARG A 60 -16.50 6.32 -1.59
C ARG A 60 -16.75 7.73 -1.02
N LEU A 61 -15.70 8.50 -0.72
CA LEU A 61 -15.83 9.87 -0.20
C LEU A 61 -16.05 10.92 -1.29
N LEU A 62 -15.85 10.54 -2.57
CA LEU A 62 -15.97 11.44 -3.73
C LEU A 62 -17.26 11.24 -4.54
N ASN A 63 -18.13 10.30 -4.13
CA ASN A 63 -19.46 10.06 -4.69
C ASN A 63 -20.53 10.38 -3.64
#